data_AF-A0AA94M0P0-F1
#
_entry.id   AF-A0AA94M0P0-F1
#
_cell.length_a   1.000
_cell.length_b   1.000
_cell.length_c   1.000
_cell.angle_alpha   90.00
_cell.angle_beta   90.00
_cell.angle_gamma   90.00
#
_symmetry.space_group_name_H-M   'P 1'
#
loop_
_entity.id
_entity.type
_entity.pdbx_description
1 polymer ?
#
loop_
_entity_poly.entity_id
_entity_poly.type
_entity_poly.pdbx_seq_one_letter_code
_entity_poly.pdbx_strand_id
1 'polypeptide(L)'
;MTDGGSLELPRRYEELKYLLIRTPTYGDKVRLERKGEYFDEISEKFYDIIPEEERLIIDCLQAKLDVHFSDDVNFGEGILNDYFDQVRRKKNFQINDLILIDLYFACLASAKSFVGIYSLDLYDELMECLLNQENLSLETSLILNNVLLNNVDLVLRFHRESFMKRIIIKSDTIMTSVHDFQRRPVLSLVEWKYYLQFKKDFLAVQKSYSNAILFANLIGDTYLENKLKEEWELDTTT
;
A
#
# COMPACT_ATOMS: atom_id res chain seq x y z
N MET A 1 -0.94 -41.52 -1.96
CA MET A 1 -0.70 -40.74 -3.18
C MET A 1 -2.02 -40.06 -3.50
N THR A 2 -2.16 -38.80 -3.15
CA THR A 2 -3.32 -37.98 -3.51
C THR A 2 -2.80 -36.95 -4.49
N ASP A 3 -3.20 -37.12 -5.74
CA ASP A 3 -2.80 -36.31 -6.87
C ASP A 3 -3.11 -34.83 -6.59
N GLY A 4 -2.10 -34.00 -6.81
CA GLY A 4 -2.19 -32.55 -6.73
C GLY A 4 -3.00 -32.01 -7.90
N GLY A 5 -4.31 -32.07 -7.78
CA GLY A 5 -5.19 -31.17 -8.50
C GLY A 5 -4.98 -29.78 -7.92
N SER A 6 -4.37 -28.87 -8.69
CA SER A 6 -4.49 -27.44 -8.39
C SER A 6 -5.98 -27.13 -8.38
N LEU A 7 -6.57 -26.94 -7.20
CA LEU A 7 -7.93 -26.46 -7.10
C LEU A 7 -7.94 -25.07 -7.74
N GLU A 8 -8.51 -24.98 -8.94
CA GLU A 8 -8.72 -23.71 -9.61
C GLU A 8 -9.59 -22.84 -8.70
N LEU A 9 -9.13 -21.63 -8.40
CA LEU A 9 -9.84 -20.75 -7.49
C LEU A 9 -11.20 -20.36 -8.08
N PRO A 10 -12.25 -20.17 -7.25
CA PRO A 10 -13.52 -19.67 -7.76
C PRO A 10 -13.32 -18.31 -8.44
N ARG A 11 -13.74 -18.16 -9.70
CA ARG A 11 -13.58 -16.91 -10.46
C ARG A 11 -14.11 -15.68 -9.71
N ARG A 12 -15.23 -15.83 -9.01
CA ARG A 12 -15.81 -14.75 -8.20
C ARG A 12 -14.89 -14.33 -7.06
N TYR A 13 -14.20 -15.27 -6.42
CA TYR A 13 -13.19 -14.95 -5.41
C TYR A 13 -12.03 -14.17 -6.03
N GLU A 14 -11.52 -14.58 -7.18
CA GLU A 14 -10.43 -13.87 -7.87
C GLU A 14 -10.82 -12.43 -8.24
N GLU A 15 -12.05 -12.22 -8.71
CA GLU A 15 -12.60 -10.89 -8.97
C GLU A 15 -12.64 -10.02 -7.70
N LEU A 16 -13.14 -10.57 -6.59
CA LEU A 16 -13.22 -9.85 -5.31
C LEU A 16 -11.82 -9.50 -4.78
N LYS A 17 -10.88 -10.45 -4.81
CA LYS A 17 -9.46 -10.23 -4.46
C LYS A 17 -8.85 -9.13 -5.31
N TYR A 18 -9.07 -9.16 -6.63
CA TYR A 18 -8.61 -8.12 -7.54
C TYR A 18 -9.17 -6.74 -7.15
N LEU A 19 -10.47 -6.64 -6.89
CA LEU A 19 -11.13 -5.40 -6.48
C LEU A 19 -10.59 -4.86 -5.14
N LEU A 20 -10.34 -5.74 -4.17
CA LEU A 20 -9.75 -5.39 -2.87
C LEU A 20 -8.35 -4.78 -3.02
N ILE A 21 -7.50 -5.40 -3.85
CA ILE A 21 -6.12 -4.95 -4.06
C ILE A 21 -6.07 -3.66 -4.89
N ARG A 22 -6.91 -3.56 -5.93
CA ARG A 22 -6.81 -2.50 -6.94
C ARG A 22 -7.51 -1.22 -6.56
N THR A 23 -8.61 -1.29 -5.81
CA THR A 23 -9.45 -0.13 -5.53
C THR A 23 -8.89 0.71 -4.39
N PRO A 24 -8.39 1.94 -4.63
CA PRO A 24 -8.06 2.86 -3.56
C PRO A 24 -9.33 3.35 -2.85
N THR A 25 -9.24 3.49 -1.54
CA THR A 25 -10.32 4.07 -0.73
C THR A 25 -10.11 5.58 -0.53
N TYR A 26 -8.88 6.04 -0.34
CA TYR A 26 -8.56 7.44 0.04
C TYR A 26 -9.36 7.94 1.26
N GLY A 27 -9.81 7.02 2.12
CA GLY A 27 -10.71 7.32 3.24
C GLY A 27 -12.18 7.59 2.84
N ASP A 28 -12.56 7.39 1.58
CA ASP A 28 -13.95 7.52 1.11
C ASP A 28 -14.82 6.43 1.76
N LYS A 29 -15.80 6.86 2.57
CA LYS A 29 -16.72 5.97 3.28
C LYS A 29 -17.48 5.04 2.34
N VAL A 30 -17.89 5.52 1.17
CA VAL A 30 -18.64 4.68 0.22
C VAL A 30 -17.76 3.57 -0.35
N ARG A 31 -16.48 3.87 -0.64
CA ARG A 31 -15.51 2.85 -1.11
C ARG A 31 -15.14 1.88 0.00
N LEU A 32 -15.09 2.35 1.25
CA LEU A 32 -14.83 1.51 2.41
C LEU A 32 -15.99 0.54 2.68
N GLU A 33 -17.22 1.02 2.68
CA GLU A 33 -18.43 0.20 2.80
C GLU A 33 -18.43 -0.89 1.73
N ARG A 34 -18.18 -0.51 0.47
CA ARG A 34 -18.09 -1.46 -0.65
C ARG A 34 -16.94 -2.47 -0.51
N LYS A 35 -15.81 -2.10 0.09
CA LYS A 35 -14.75 -3.06 0.42
C LYS A 35 -15.19 -4.01 1.53
N GLY A 36 -15.92 -3.52 2.53
CA GLY A 36 -16.55 -4.34 3.56
C GLY A 36 -17.44 -5.43 2.96
N GLU A 37 -18.32 -5.05 2.02
CA GLU A 37 -19.17 -6.00 1.30
C GLU A 37 -18.38 -7.10 0.57
N TYR A 38 -17.19 -6.77 0.05
CA TYR A 38 -16.33 -7.77 -0.59
C TYR A 38 -15.72 -8.74 0.42
N PHE A 39 -15.30 -8.26 1.59
CA PHE A 39 -14.82 -9.13 2.67
C PHE A 39 -15.95 -10.03 3.17
N ASP A 40 -17.14 -9.48 3.42
CA ASP A 40 -18.30 -10.23 3.87
C ASP A 40 -18.63 -11.36 2.87
N GLU A 41 -18.66 -11.06 1.57
CA GLU A 41 -18.90 -12.07 0.54
C GLU A 41 -17.83 -13.17 0.53
N ILE A 42 -16.55 -12.81 0.74
CA ILE A 42 -15.45 -13.78 0.86
C ILE A 42 -15.61 -14.65 2.09
N SER A 43 -15.85 -14.04 3.25
CA SER A 43 -16.04 -14.73 4.53
C SER A 43 -17.19 -15.72 4.47
N GLU A 44 -18.34 -15.34 3.89
CA GLU A 44 -19.53 -16.18 3.85
C GLU A 44 -19.46 -17.32 2.83
N LYS A 45 -18.84 -17.09 1.67
CA LYS A 45 -18.98 -18.00 0.51
C LYS A 45 -17.68 -18.70 0.11
N PHE A 46 -16.53 -18.12 0.40
CA PHE A 46 -15.25 -18.54 -0.18
C PHE A 46 -14.21 -18.96 0.85
N TYR A 47 -14.26 -18.41 2.07
CA TYR A 47 -13.20 -18.55 3.07
C TYR A 47 -12.84 -20.02 3.39
N ASP A 48 -13.84 -20.88 3.58
CA ASP A 48 -13.60 -22.30 3.93
C ASP A 48 -13.13 -23.17 2.74
N ILE A 49 -13.24 -22.67 1.50
CA ILE A 49 -12.93 -23.44 0.29
C ILE A 49 -11.67 -22.97 -0.42
N ILE A 50 -11.13 -21.79 -0.07
CA ILE A 50 -9.86 -21.29 -0.60
C ILE A 50 -8.68 -21.85 0.22
N PRO A 51 -7.48 -21.97 -0.40
CA PRO A 51 -6.27 -22.42 0.31
C PRO A 51 -5.89 -21.51 1.48
N GLU A 52 -5.10 -22.04 2.42
CA GLU A 52 -4.57 -21.27 3.56
C GLU A 52 -3.80 -20.02 3.13
N GLU A 53 -2.97 -20.12 2.09
CA GLU A 53 -2.21 -18.99 1.56
C GLU A 53 -3.13 -17.85 1.07
N GLU A 54 -4.28 -18.19 0.50
CA GLU A 54 -5.27 -17.22 0.03
C GLU A 54 -6.04 -16.60 1.20
N ARG A 55 -6.42 -17.40 2.21
CA ARG A 55 -7.01 -16.85 3.45
C ARG A 55 -6.09 -15.85 4.12
N LEU A 56 -4.80 -16.18 4.24
CA LEU A 56 -3.80 -15.28 4.82
C LEU A 56 -3.75 -13.92 4.09
N ILE A 57 -3.86 -13.91 2.77
CA ILE A 57 -3.91 -12.68 1.99
C ILE A 57 -5.14 -11.85 2.36
N ILE A 58 -6.32 -12.48 2.44
CA ILE A 58 -7.56 -11.79 2.80
C ILE A 58 -7.49 -11.23 4.22
N ASP A 59 -7.00 -12.03 5.17
CA ASP A 59 -6.82 -11.62 6.56
C ASP A 59 -5.87 -10.42 6.66
N CYS A 60 -4.76 -10.44 5.91
CA CYS A 60 -3.84 -9.31 5.87
C CYS A 60 -4.49 -8.04 5.29
N LEU A 61 -5.27 -8.17 4.22
CA LEU A 61 -5.94 -7.04 3.58
C LEU A 61 -7.01 -6.43 4.48
N GLN A 62 -7.76 -7.27 5.22
CA GLN A 62 -8.78 -6.84 6.17
C GLN A 62 -8.12 -6.20 7.40
N ALA A 63 -7.16 -6.89 8.03
CA ALA A 63 -6.42 -6.38 9.18
C ALA A 63 -5.76 -5.03 8.89
N LYS A 64 -5.20 -4.83 7.68
CA LYS A 64 -4.61 -3.55 7.28
C LYS A 64 -5.64 -2.41 7.30
N LEU A 65 -6.85 -2.66 6.82
CA LEU A 65 -7.92 -1.67 6.86
C LEU A 65 -8.35 -1.41 8.31
N ASP A 66 -8.54 -2.45 9.10
CA ASP A 66 -8.95 -2.32 10.50
C ASP A 66 -7.92 -1.52 11.31
N VAL A 67 -6.63 -1.83 11.17
CA VAL A 67 -5.53 -1.07 11.79
C VAL A 67 -5.58 0.40 11.37
N HIS A 68 -5.69 0.68 10.06
CA HIS A 68 -5.69 2.05 9.54
C HIS A 68 -6.86 2.90 10.07
N PHE A 69 -8.04 2.32 10.32
CA PHE A 69 -9.22 3.08 10.77
C PHE A 69 -9.47 3.03 12.28
N SER A 70 -8.79 2.14 13.01
CA SER A 70 -8.89 2.03 14.47
C SER A 70 -7.65 2.54 15.21
N ASP A 71 -6.53 2.73 14.52
CA ASP A 71 -5.19 2.92 15.10
C ASP A 71 -4.81 1.82 16.10
N ASP A 72 -5.38 0.61 15.95
CA ASP A 72 -5.16 -0.53 16.84
C ASP A 72 -4.35 -1.62 16.13
N VAL A 73 -3.09 -1.77 16.53
CA VAL A 73 -2.16 -2.78 16.00
C VAL A 73 -2.57 -4.22 16.29
N ASN A 74 -3.44 -4.45 17.28
CA ASN A 74 -3.85 -5.80 17.69
C ASN A 74 -4.55 -6.58 16.56
N PHE A 75 -5.19 -5.88 15.62
CA PHE A 75 -5.80 -6.50 14.44
C PHE A 75 -4.78 -7.15 13.49
N GLY A 76 -3.54 -6.65 13.46
CA GLY A 76 -2.48 -7.16 12.58
C GLY A 76 -1.36 -7.91 13.30
N GLU A 77 -1.09 -7.63 14.58
CA GLU A 77 0.05 -8.20 15.31
C GLU A 77 0.05 -9.72 15.36
N GLY A 78 -1.11 -10.36 15.55
CA GLY A 78 -1.22 -11.83 15.57
C GLY A 78 -0.70 -12.46 14.28
N ILE A 79 -1.20 -11.96 13.14
CA ILE A 79 -0.79 -12.41 11.80
C ILE A 79 0.72 -12.17 11.58
N LEU A 80 1.21 -10.99 11.96
CA LEU A 80 2.62 -10.66 11.78
C LEU A 80 3.54 -11.57 12.62
N ASN A 81 3.18 -11.85 13.88
CA ASN A 81 3.98 -12.72 14.74
C ASN A 81 4.08 -14.15 14.19
N ASP A 82 3.04 -14.65 13.53
CA ASP A 82 3.01 -16.02 13.00
C ASP A 82 3.77 -16.16 11.67
N TYR A 83 3.69 -15.15 10.78
CA TYR A 83 4.13 -15.29 9.38
C TYR A 83 5.33 -14.40 8.99
N PHE A 84 5.59 -13.30 9.72
CA PHE A 84 6.53 -12.27 9.24
C PHE A 84 8.00 -12.69 9.27
N ASP A 85 8.39 -13.60 10.17
CA ASP A 85 9.76 -14.10 10.27
C ASP A 85 10.26 -14.80 8.99
N GLN A 86 9.34 -15.37 8.19
CA GLN A 86 9.69 -15.96 6.90
C GLN A 86 10.01 -14.88 5.86
N VAL A 87 9.26 -13.78 5.87
CA VAL A 87 9.44 -12.63 4.97
C VAL A 87 10.80 -11.97 5.21
N ARG A 88 11.19 -11.80 6.49
CA ARG A 88 12.45 -11.15 6.89
C ARG A 88 13.71 -11.80 6.31
N ARG A 89 13.65 -13.09 5.97
CA ARG A 89 14.79 -13.85 5.44
C ARG A 89 14.91 -13.75 3.91
N LYS A 90 13.89 -13.23 3.23
CA LYS A 90 13.84 -13.13 1.77
C LYS A 90 14.48 -11.82 1.30
N LYS A 91 15.03 -11.87 0.09
CA LYS A 91 15.50 -10.68 -0.65
C LYS A 91 14.62 -10.34 -1.85
N ASN A 92 13.97 -11.35 -2.43
CA ASN A 92 12.98 -11.21 -3.49
C ASN A 92 11.60 -11.55 -2.91
N PHE A 93 10.71 -10.58 -2.90
CA PHE A 93 9.35 -10.68 -2.34
C PHE A 93 8.36 -11.04 -3.45
N GLN A 94 7.50 -12.00 -3.15
CA GLN A 94 6.33 -12.30 -3.95
C GLN A 94 5.13 -11.49 -3.47
N ILE A 95 3.99 -11.62 -4.14
CA ILE A 95 2.75 -10.89 -3.81
C ILE A 95 2.39 -11.03 -2.32
N ASN A 96 2.41 -12.25 -1.78
CA ASN A 96 2.04 -12.51 -0.38
C ASN A 96 3.00 -11.83 0.60
N ASP A 97 4.30 -11.84 0.28
CA ASP A 97 5.33 -11.16 1.07
C ASP A 97 5.10 -9.65 1.07
N LEU A 98 4.77 -9.06 -0.09
CA LEU A 98 4.48 -7.63 -0.22
C LEU A 98 3.23 -7.22 0.58
N ILE A 99 2.17 -8.04 0.57
CA ILE A 99 0.94 -7.78 1.33
C ILE A 99 1.21 -7.86 2.84
N LEU A 100 2.01 -8.83 3.31
CA LEU A 100 2.45 -8.92 4.70
C LEU A 100 3.30 -7.71 5.11
N ILE A 101 4.20 -7.23 4.24
CA ILE A 101 5.00 -6.02 4.47
C ILE A 101 4.11 -4.77 4.54
N ASP A 102 3.09 -4.67 3.69
CA ASP A 102 2.12 -3.56 3.71
C ASP A 102 1.34 -3.54 5.03
N LEU A 103 0.92 -4.72 5.54
CA LEU A 103 0.32 -4.85 6.88
C LEU A 103 1.30 -4.43 7.98
N TYR A 104 2.56 -4.87 7.91
CA TYR A 104 3.59 -4.47 8.87
C TYR A 104 3.76 -2.95 8.91
N PHE A 105 3.83 -2.28 7.75
CA PHE A 105 3.94 -0.83 7.69
C PHE A 105 2.69 -0.12 8.23
N ALA A 106 1.48 -0.61 7.96
CA ALA A 106 0.26 -0.06 8.54
C ALA A 106 0.25 -0.17 10.08
N CYS A 107 0.69 -1.30 10.62
CA CYS A 107 0.81 -1.47 12.06
C CYS A 107 1.91 -0.57 12.64
N LEU A 108 3.06 -0.46 11.97
CA LEU A 108 4.16 0.41 12.39
C LEU A 108 3.74 1.89 12.42
N ALA A 109 2.90 2.32 11.49
CA ALA A 109 2.36 3.68 11.45
C ALA A 109 1.42 3.98 12.63
N SER A 110 0.70 2.95 13.11
CA SER A 110 -0.26 3.03 14.23
C SER A 110 0.37 2.71 15.59
N ALA A 111 1.57 2.11 15.59
CA ALA A 111 2.26 1.70 16.80
C ALA A 111 2.65 2.90 17.67
N LYS A 112 2.30 2.84 18.96
CA LYS A 112 2.64 3.89 19.95
C LYS A 112 4.10 3.89 20.35
N SER A 113 4.80 2.77 20.15
CA SER A 113 6.20 2.58 20.49
C SER A 113 6.84 1.47 19.66
N PHE A 114 8.14 1.56 19.41
CA PHE A 114 8.93 0.51 18.75
C PHE A 114 9.27 -0.62 19.72
N VAL A 115 8.32 -1.54 19.92
CA VAL A 115 8.47 -2.73 20.79
C VAL A 115 8.13 -3.98 19.98
N GLY A 116 8.73 -5.12 20.35
CA GLY A 116 8.46 -6.40 19.70
C GLY A 116 9.03 -6.45 18.29
N ILE A 117 8.18 -6.71 17.31
CA ILE A 117 8.56 -6.80 15.89
C ILE A 117 8.86 -5.44 15.25
N TYR A 118 8.50 -4.34 15.90
CA TYR A 118 8.66 -2.99 15.35
C TYR A 118 10.05 -2.42 15.66
N SER A 119 10.84 -2.16 14.63
CA SER A 119 12.09 -1.41 14.75
C SER A 119 12.40 -0.59 13.50
N LEU A 120 13.17 0.49 13.68
CA LEU A 120 13.65 1.31 12.57
C LEU A 120 14.66 0.54 11.70
N ASP A 121 15.50 -0.30 12.30
CA ASP A 121 16.46 -1.13 11.55
C ASP A 121 15.73 -2.08 10.61
N LEU A 122 14.68 -2.75 11.10
CA LEU A 122 13.87 -3.65 10.27
C LEU A 122 13.14 -2.88 9.17
N TYR A 123 12.59 -1.71 9.49
CA TYR A 123 11.99 -0.83 8.50
C TYR A 123 12.98 -0.45 7.39
N ASP A 124 14.19 0.00 7.74
CA ASP A 124 15.20 0.41 6.77
C ASP A 124 15.67 -0.80 5.92
N GLU A 125 15.84 -1.98 6.52
CA GLU A 125 16.19 -3.22 5.81
C GLU A 125 15.12 -3.62 4.78
N LEU A 126 13.85 -3.55 5.16
CA LEU A 126 12.73 -3.85 4.27
C LEU A 126 12.65 -2.83 3.14
N MET A 127 12.80 -1.54 3.44
CA MET A 127 12.79 -0.48 2.43
C MET A 127 13.92 -0.64 1.41
N GLU A 128 15.11 -1.03 1.85
CA GLU A 128 16.20 -1.36 0.93
C GLU A 128 15.86 -2.54 0.03
N CYS A 129 15.28 -3.61 0.59
CA CYS A 129 14.88 -4.77 -0.21
C CYS A 129 13.78 -4.42 -1.22
N LEU A 130 12.75 -3.67 -0.82
CA LEU A 130 11.64 -3.24 -1.68
C LEU A 130 12.12 -2.37 -2.86
N LEU A 131 12.97 -1.37 -2.58
CA LEU A 131 13.44 -0.43 -3.61
C LEU A 131 14.40 -1.10 -4.61
N ASN A 132 15.13 -2.13 -4.19
CA ASN A 132 16.09 -2.86 -5.01
C ASN A 132 15.48 -4.06 -5.77
N GLN A 133 14.17 -4.29 -5.71
CA GLN A 133 13.55 -5.39 -6.46
C GLN A 133 13.57 -5.14 -7.96
N GLU A 134 13.97 -6.15 -8.72
CA GLU A 134 14.04 -6.09 -10.19
C GLU A 134 13.39 -7.34 -10.80
N ASN A 135 13.07 -7.28 -12.10
CA ASN A 135 12.52 -8.40 -12.88
C ASN A 135 11.22 -9.00 -12.29
N LEU A 136 10.35 -8.13 -11.78
CA LEU A 136 9.05 -8.51 -11.24
C LEU A 136 8.03 -8.71 -12.36
N SER A 137 7.01 -9.54 -12.10
CA SER A 137 5.82 -9.61 -12.94
C SER A 137 5.06 -8.27 -12.92
N LEU A 138 4.18 -8.07 -13.90
CA LEU A 138 3.33 -6.88 -13.96
C LEU A 138 2.49 -6.72 -12.68
N GLU A 139 1.89 -7.80 -12.21
CA GLU A 139 1.06 -7.82 -11.01
C GLU A 139 1.87 -7.51 -9.74
N THR A 140 3.02 -8.17 -9.55
CA THR A 140 3.89 -7.92 -8.40
C THR A 140 4.41 -6.49 -8.42
N SER A 141 4.71 -5.93 -9.59
CA SER A 141 5.13 -4.53 -9.74
C SER A 141 4.04 -3.55 -9.28
N LEU A 142 2.78 -3.80 -9.63
CA LEU A 142 1.64 -2.98 -9.21
C LEU A 142 1.46 -3.01 -7.69
N ILE A 143 1.58 -4.19 -7.08
CA ILE A 143 1.46 -4.34 -5.63
C ILE A 143 2.64 -3.65 -4.93
N LEU A 144 3.87 -3.87 -5.40
CA LEU A 144 5.06 -3.19 -4.88
C LEU A 144 4.87 -1.66 -4.92
N ASN A 145 4.38 -1.12 -6.02
CA ASN A 145 4.12 0.30 -6.16
C ASN A 145 3.13 0.81 -5.09
N ASN A 146 2.05 0.05 -4.83
CA ASN A 146 1.10 0.40 -3.78
C ASN A 146 1.76 0.36 -2.39
N VAL A 147 2.55 -0.68 -2.08
CA VAL A 147 3.27 -0.76 -0.79
C VAL A 147 4.21 0.42 -0.61
N LEU A 148 4.96 0.80 -1.65
CA LEU A 148 5.88 1.94 -1.64
C LEU A 148 5.14 3.27 -1.40
N LEU A 149 3.99 3.49 -2.05
CA LEU A 149 3.21 4.71 -1.89
C LEU A 149 2.48 4.77 -0.54
N ASN A 150 1.98 3.64 -0.03
CA ASN A 150 1.28 3.58 1.25
C ASN A 150 2.20 3.92 2.44
N ASN A 151 3.50 3.63 2.36
CA ASN A 151 4.44 3.88 3.46
C ASN A 151 5.09 5.28 3.46
N VAL A 152 4.69 6.16 2.53
CA VAL A 152 5.28 7.51 2.42
C VAL A 152 5.19 8.30 3.72
N ASP A 153 4.11 8.15 4.49
CA ASP A 153 3.98 8.78 5.81
C ASP A 153 5.13 8.39 6.76
N LEU A 154 5.48 7.09 6.79
CA LEU A 154 6.59 6.60 7.60
C LEU A 154 7.94 7.19 7.15
N VAL A 155 8.16 7.30 5.85
CA VAL A 155 9.38 7.91 5.28
C VAL A 155 9.53 9.36 5.73
N LEU A 156 8.43 10.13 5.71
CA LEU A 156 8.39 11.52 6.16
C LEU A 156 8.63 11.60 7.67
N ARG A 157 7.92 10.77 8.46
CA ARG A 157 8.04 10.68 9.93
C ARG A 157 9.47 10.36 10.37
N PHE A 158 10.11 9.40 9.70
CA PHE A 158 11.48 8.98 10.01
C PHE A 158 12.57 9.79 9.29
N HIS A 159 12.18 10.83 8.54
CA HIS A 159 13.09 11.76 7.87
C HIS A 159 14.08 11.05 6.91
N ARG A 160 13.62 10.01 6.20
CA ARG A 160 14.44 9.20 5.29
C ARG A 160 14.39 9.76 3.84
N GLU A 161 15.03 10.91 3.62
CA GLU A 161 15.03 11.59 2.30
C GLU A 161 15.46 10.68 1.14
N SER A 162 16.51 9.88 1.34
CA SER A 162 17.03 8.96 0.31
C SER A 162 15.96 7.97 -0.17
N PHE A 163 15.17 7.41 0.76
CA PHE A 163 14.07 6.53 0.42
C PHE A 163 12.96 7.26 -0.32
N MET A 164 12.60 8.47 0.12
CA MET A 164 11.59 9.28 -0.57
C MET A 164 11.94 9.50 -2.04
N LYS A 165 13.19 9.91 -2.32
CA LYS A 165 13.67 10.11 -3.69
C LYS A 165 13.61 8.82 -4.51
N ARG A 166 14.02 7.68 -3.92
CA ARG A 166 14.00 6.38 -4.59
C ARG A 166 12.58 5.87 -4.83
N ILE A 167 11.63 6.10 -3.91
CA ILE A 167 10.20 5.79 -4.09
C ILE A 167 9.67 6.53 -5.31
N ILE A 168 9.91 7.84 -5.42
CA ILE A 168 9.42 8.64 -6.54
C ILE A 168 9.91 8.06 -7.88
N ILE A 169 11.22 7.80 -7.98
CA ILE A 169 11.84 7.23 -9.20
C ILE A 169 11.29 5.84 -9.51
N LYS A 170 11.21 4.96 -8.49
CA LYS A 170 10.75 3.58 -8.65
C LYS A 170 9.28 3.53 -9.07
N SER A 171 8.44 4.34 -8.42
CA SER A 171 7.00 4.43 -8.69
C SER A 171 6.74 4.93 -10.11
N ASP A 172 7.43 5.99 -10.54
CA ASP A 172 7.36 6.51 -11.91
C ASP A 172 7.78 5.46 -12.96
N THR A 173 8.88 4.75 -12.68
CA THR A 173 9.37 3.67 -13.55
C THR A 173 8.35 2.54 -13.66
N ILE A 174 7.75 2.11 -12.54
CA ILE A 174 6.74 1.05 -12.54
C ILE A 174 5.50 1.50 -13.32
N MET A 175 4.92 2.68 -13.01
CA MET A 175 3.71 3.16 -13.71
C MET A 175 3.93 3.24 -15.23
N THR A 176 5.12 3.70 -15.64
CA THR A 176 5.49 3.80 -17.05
C THR A 176 5.64 2.43 -17.70
N SER A 177 6.28 1.46 -17.02
CA SER A 177 6.53 0.12 -17.58
C SER A 177 5.26 -0.73 -17.68
N VAL A 178 4.34 -0.60 -16.72
CA VAL A 178 3.06 -1.32 -16.72
C VAL A 178 1.93 -0.56 -17.42
N HIS A 179 2.19 0.67 -17.89
CA HIS A 179 1.20 1.57 -18.48
C HIS A 179 -0.04 1.81 -17.60
N ASP A 180 0.15 1.84 -16.28
CA ASP A 180 -0.90 2.08 -15.30
C ASP A 180 -0.62 3.37 -14.53
N PHE A 181 -1.42 4.39 -14.82
CA PHE A 181 -1.27 5.73 -14.25
C PHE A 181 -2.36 6.05 -13.22
N GLN A 182 -3.13 5.06 -12.75
CA GLN A 182 -4.20 5.29 -11.77
C GLN A 182 -3.67 5.92 -10.47
N ARG A 183 -2.41 5.62 -10.12
CA ARG A 183 -1.73 6.13 -8.92
C ARG A 183 -0.96 7.43 -9.14
N ARG A 184 -1.00 8.01 -10.35
CA ARG A 184 -0.26 9.24 -10.67
C ARG A 184 -0.63 10.44 -9.80
N PRO A 185 -1.90 10.70 -9.46
CA PRO A 185 -2.24 11.80 -8.54
C PRO A 185 -1.55 11.64 -7.17
N VAL A 186 -1.48 10.40 -6.67
CA VAL A 186 -0.82 10.08 -5.39
C VAL A 186 0.69 10.29 -5.51
N LEU A 187 1.32 9.83 -6.60
CA LEU A 187 2.75 10.08 -6.82
C LEU A 187 3.07 11.58 -6.85
N SER A 188 2.21 12.41 -7.46
CA SER A 188 2.41 13.86 -7.46
C SER A 188 2.19 14.52 -6.08
N LEU A 189 1.33 13.95 -5.23
CA LEU A 189 1.27 14.28 -3.80
C LEU A 189 2.60 13.96 -3.09
N VAL A 190 3.17 12.78 -3.34
CA VAL A 190 4.48 12.37 -2.79
C VAL A 190 5.60 13.32 -3.25
N GLU A 191 5.63 13.68 -4.53
CA GLU A 191 6.58 14.64 -5.10
C GLU A 191 6.48 15.99 -4.40
N TRP A 192 5.27 16.52 -4.19
CA TRP A 192 5.12 17.81 -3.50
C TRP A 192 5.63 17.72 -2.07
N LYS A 193 5.32 16.65 -1.33
CA LYS A 193 5.73 16.52 0.08
C LYS A 193 7.25 16.40 0.18
N TYR A 194 7.88 15.71 -0.77
CA TYR A 194 9.32 15.67 -0.89
C TYR A 194 9.94 17.05 -1.10
N TYR A 195 9.44 17.83 -2.08
CA TYR A 195 9.96 19.16 -2.35
C TYR A 195 9.71 20.13 -1.20
N LEU A 196 8.58 20.01 -0.51
CA LEU A 196 8.23 20.85 0.63
C LEU A 196 9.07 20.54 1.87
N GLN A 197 9.25 19.27 2.22
CA GLN A 197 9.95 18.89 3.45
C GLN A 197 11.47 18.95 3.29
N PHE A 198 12.01 18.39 2.20
CA PHE A 198 13.46 18.16 2.06
C PHE A 198 14.18 19.17 1.18
N LYS A 199 13.52 19.75 0.17
CA LYS A 199 14.17 20.67 -0.79
C LYS A 199 13.85 22.15 -0.57
N LYS A 200 12.72 22.46 0.06
CA LYS A 200 12.22 23.83 0.23
C LYS A 200 12.08 24.55 -1.12
N ASP A 201 11.74 23.81 -2.18
CA ASP A 201 11.55 24.33 -3.54
C ASP A 201 10.06 24.55 -3.81
N PHE A 202 9.58 25.76 -3.51
CA PHE A 202 8.16 26.10 -3.64
C PHE A 202 7.63 26.04 -5.08
N LEU A 203 8.48 26.28 -6.08
CA LEU A 203 8.07 26.18 -7.49
C LEU A 203 7.80 24.72 -7.87
N ALA A 204 8.69 23.81 -7.45
CA ALA A 204 8.49 22.38 -7.64
C ALA A 204 7.27 21.84 -6.88
N VAL A 205 7.02 22.35 -5.67
CA VAL A 205 5.84 22.04 -4.86
C VAL A 205 4.54 22.43 -5.59
N GLN A 206 4.44 23.67 -6.07
CA GLN A 206 3.25 24.15 -6.81
C GLN A 206 3.01 23.37 -8.11
N LYS A 207 4.08 23.04 -8.84
CA LYS A 207 3.98 22.22 -10.06
C LYS A 207 3.47 20.82 -9.75
N SER A 208 3.97 20.19 -8.69
CA SER A 208 3.57 18.84 -8.27
C SER A 208 2.10 18.81 -7.82
N TYR A 209 1.66 19.81 -7.05
CA TYR A 209 0.24 19.98 -6.71
C TYR A 209 -0.66 20.16 -7.93
N SER A 210 -0.28 21.03 -8.86
CA SER A 210 -1.04 21.25 -10.10
C SER A 210 -1.18 19.96 -10.91
N ASN A 211 -0.12 19.15 -10.98
CA ASN A 211 -0.16 17.83 -11.62
C ASN A 211 -1.11 16.87 -10.89
N ALA A 212 -1.06 16.82 -9.54
CA ALA A 212 -1.92 15.95 -8.76
C ALA A 212 -3.41 16.23 -9.04
N ILE A 213 -3.81 17.51 -9.05
CA ILE A 213 -5.17 17.95 -9.35
C ILE A 213 -5.55 17.64 -10.81
N LEU A 214 -4.64 17.90 -11.76
CA LEU A 214 -4.88 17.59 -13.17
C LEU A 214 -5.15 16.09 -13.37
N PHE A 215 -4.31 15.22 -12.79
CA PHE A 215 -4.48 13.78 -12.93
C PHE A 215 -5.74 13.27 -12.23
N ALA A 216 -6.08 13.77 -11.04
CA ALA A 216 -7.32 13.39 -10.35
C ALA A 216 -8.55 13.74 -11.20
N ASN A 217 -8.54 14.93 -11.82
CA ASN A 217 -9.57 15.35 -12.77
C ASN A 217 -9.63 14.46 -14.02
N LEU A 218 -8.48 14.11 -14.61
CA LEU A 218 -8.43 13.28 -15.82
C LEU A 218 -8.99 11.86 -15.60
N ILE A 219 -8.81 11.29 -14.41
CA ILE A 219 -9.39 9.98 -14.06
C ILE A 219 -10.83 10.08 -13.54
N GLY A 220 -11.38 11.29 -13.44
CA GLY A 220 -12.74 11.55 -12.96
C GLY A 220 -12.95 11.28 -11.47
N ASP A 221 -11.87 11.23 -10.67
CA ASP A 221 -11.97 10.97 -9.22
C ASP A 221 -12.10 12.28 -8.44
N THR A 222 -13.33 12.79 -8.39
CA THR A 222 -13.68 14.04 -7.70
C THR A 222 -13.44 13.98 -6.20
N TYR A 223 -13.59 12.81 -5.58
CA TYR A 223 -13.31 12.63 -4.16
C TYR A 223 -11.81 12.80 -3.89
N LEU A 224 -10.96 12.13 -4.68
CA LEU A 224 -9.51 12.28 -4.58
C LEU A 224 -9.07 13.72 -4.84
N GLU A 225 -9.64 14.38 -5.85
CA GLU A 225 -9.33 15.78 -6.15
C GLU A 225 -9.61 16.69 -4.94
N ASN A 226 -10.76 16.54 -4.29
CA ASN A 226 -11.10 17.32 -3.10
C ASN A 226 -10.14 17.02 -1.93
N LYS A 227 -9.80 15.75 -1.71
CA LYS A 227 -8.81 15.37 -0.69
C LYS A 227 -7.42 15.97 -0.94
N LEU A 228 -6.99 16.06 -2.19
CA LEU A 228 -5.73 16.71 -2.55
C LEU A 228 -5.77 18.22 -2.27
N LYS A 229 -6.91 18.89 -2.48
CA LYS A 229 -7.08 20.31 -2.13
C LYS A 229 -7.02 20.54 -0.62
N GLU A 230 -7.72 19.71 0.15
CA GLU A 230 -7.67 19.74 1.63
C GLU A 230 -6.23 19.57 2.14
N GLU A 231 -5.51 18.56 1.63
CA GLU A 231 -4.12 18.30 2.03
C GLU A 231 -3.17 19.45 1.66
N TRP A 232 -3.38 20.08 0.49
CA TRP A 232 -2.61 21.25 0.08
C TRP A 232 -2.82 22.45 1.01
N GLU A 233 -4.05 22.70 1.44
CA GLU A 233 -4.36 23.77 2.39
C GLU A 233 -3.66 23.53 3.74
N LEU A 234 -3.68 22.29 4.23
CA LEU A 234 -2.96 21.90 5.45
C LEU A 234 -1.44 22.13 5.33
N ASP A 235 -0.84 21.70 4.21
CA ASP A 235 0.60 21.79 3.97
C ASP A 235 1.10 23.23 3.72
N THR A 236 0.23 24.15 3.30
CA THR A 236 0.61 25.54 2.96
C THR A 236 0.20 26.58 4.00
N THR A 237 -0.66 26.22 4.94
CA THR A 237 -1.11 27.12 6.03
C THR A 237 -0.28 26.95 7.32
N THR A 238 0.49 25.88 7.43
CA THR A 238 1.33 25.54 8.60
C THR A 238 2.78 25.96 8.41
#